data_AF-A0A6M5J768-F1
#
_entry.id   AF-A0A6M5J768-F1
#
_cell.length_a   1.000
_cell.length_b   1.000
_cell.length_c   1.000
_cell.angle_alpha   90.00
_cell.angle_beta   90.00
_cell.angle_gamma   90.00
#
_symmetry.space_group_name_H-M   'P 1'
#
loop_
_entity.id
_entity.type
_entity.pdbx_description
1 polymer ?
#
loop_
_entity_poly.entity_id
_entity_poly.type
_entity_poly.pdbx_seq_one_letter_code
_entity_poly.pdbx_strand_id
1 'polypeptide(L)' 'MAEQTARRQEIERLRRRAERHRQVAQGLGSEDDARAAQDEAMAVELMVARLERELREMVVGAAALRASPVRSSR' A
#
# COMPACT_ATOMS: atom_id res chain seq x y z
N MET A 1 -12.90 -9.72 6.72
CA MET A 1 -12.15 -9.03 7.80
C MET A 1 -10.70 -9.48 7.87
N ALA A 2 -10.40 -10.78 8.00
CA ALA A 2 -9.02 -11.29 8.05
C ALA A 2 -8.14 -10.84 6.86
N GLU A 3 -8.69 -10.84 5.64
CA GLU A 3 -7.97 -10.40 4.43
C GLU A 3 -7.63 -8.90 4.41
N GLN A 4 -8.50 -8.04 4.96
CA GLN A 4 -8.19 -6.61 5.10
C GLN A 4 -7.10 -6.38 6.15
N THR A 5 -7.12 -7.14 7.24
CA THR A 5 -6.08 -7.10 8.27
C THR A 5 -4.73 -7.55 7.70
N ALA A 6 -4.71 -8.62 6.91
CA ALA A 6 -3.50 -9.11 6.25
C ALA A 6 -2.91 -8.05 5.30
N ARG A 7 -3.73 -7.44 4.43
CA ARG A 7 -3.29 -6.36 3.53
C ARG A 7 -2.76 -5.13 4.29
N ARG A 8 -3.39 -4.75 5.42
CA ARG A 8 -2.88 -3.67 6.27
C ARG A 8 -1.52 -3.98 6.89
N GLN A 9 -1.33 -5.22 7.36
CA GLN A 9 -0.03 -5.66 7.89
C GLN A 9 1.05 -5.69 6.80
N GLU A 10 0.69 -6.09 5.58
CA GLU A 10 1.58 -6.07 4.42
C GLU A 10 2.01 -4.65 4.05
N ILE A 11 1.08 -3.69 4.01
CA ILE A 11 1.38 -2.26 3.81
C ILE A 11 2.39 -1.77 4.85
N GLU A 12 2.20 -2.07 6.13
CA GLU A 12 3.12 -1.65 7.19
C GLU A 12 4.50 -2.31 7.11
N ARG A 13 4.60 -3.53 6.56
CA ARG A 13 5.89 -4.15 6.27
C ARG A 13 6.60 -3.46 5.11
N LEU A 14 5.87 -3.15 4.04
CA LEU A 14 6.41 -2.49 2.85
C LEU A 14 6.84 -1.06 3.16
N ARG A 15 6.06 -0.28 3.92
CA ARG A 15 6.46 1.06 4.39
C ARG A 15 7.77 1.03 5.16
N ARG A 16 7.93 0.10 6.10
CA ARG A 16 9.20 -0.09 6.84
C ARG A 16 10.35 -0.52 5.93
N ARG A 17 10.07 -1.26 4.86
CA ARG A 17 11.08 -1.63 3.86
C ARG A 17 11.53 -0.42 3.06
N ALA A 18 10.59 0.38 2.54
CA ALA A 18 10.90 1.62 1.82
C ALA A 18 11.73 2.57 2.70
N GLU A 19 11.34 2.73 3.97
CA GLU A 19 12.08 3.54 4.94
C GLU A 19 13.53 3.08 5.13
N ARG A 20 13.77 1.76 5.23
CA ARG A 20 15.14 1.22 5.28
C ARG A 20 15.92 1.52 4.01
N HIS A 21 15.31 1.38 2.82
CA HIS A 21 15.99 1.71 1.57
C HIS A 21 16.35 3.21 1.49
N ARG A 22 15.48 4.11 1.96
CA ARG A 22 15.81 5.53 2.07
C ARG A 22 16.96 5.81 3.04
N GLN A 23 16.96 5.16 4.21
CA GLN A 23 18.04 5.30 5.18
C GLN A 23 19.38 4.79 4.62
N VAL A 24 19.36 3.66 3.90
CA VAL A 24 20.54 3.14 3.19
C VAL A 24 21.02 4.15 2.15
N ALA A 25 20.12 4.68 1.32
CA ALA A 25 20.48 5.68 0.31
C ALA A 25 21.17 6.92 0.92
N GLN A 26 20.73 7.38 2.09
CA GLN A 26 21.32 8.52 2.79
C GLN A 26 22.69 8.23 3.41
N GLY A 27 22.97 6.96 3.72
CA GLY A 27 24.24 6.52 4.31
C GLY A 27 25.31 6.12 3.29
N LEU A 28 24.97 6.06 2.01
CA LEU A 28 25.88 5.67 0.94
C LEU A 28 26.68 6.89 0.44
N GLY A 29 28.00 6.74 0.38
CA GLY A 29 28.90 7.76 -0.19
C GLY A 29 29.01 7.72 -1.72
N SER A 30 28.44 6.68 -2.34
CA SER A 30 28.38 6.47 -3.78
C SER A 30 27.03 6.96 -4.30
N GLU A 31 27.05 7.90 -5.25
CA GLU A 31 25.85 8.52 -5.81
C GLU A 31 24.99 7.49 -6.57
N ASP A 32 25.62 6.56 -7.29
CA ASP A 32 24.94 5.50 -8.03
C ASP A 32 24.24 4.49 -7.10
N ASP A 33 24.90 4.09 -6.01
CA ASP A 33 24.29 3.16 -5.03
C ASP A 33 23.15 3.85 -4.25
N ALA A 34 23.32 5.13 -3.92
CA ALA A 34 22.27 5.93 -3.29
C ALA A 34 21.05 6.06 -4.20
N ARG A 35 21.27 6.25 -5.51
CA ARG A 35 20.21 6.31 -6.52
C ARG A 35 19.46 4.99 -6.62
N ALA A 36 20.18 3.87 -6.73
CA ALA A 36 19.55 2.55 -6.78
C ALA A 36 18.70 2.27 -5.53
N ALA A 37 19.17 2.65 -4.34
CA ALA A 37 18.41 2.51 -3.11
C ALA A 37 17.18 3.44 -3.06
N GLN A 38 17.24 4.64 -3.63
CA GLN A 38 16.07 5.52 -3.79
C GLN A 38 15.04 4.96 -4.76
N ASP A 39 15.49 4.41 -5.89
CA ASP A 39 14.60 3.79 -6.89
C ASP A 39 13.86 2.58 -6.31
N GLU A 40 14.55 1.76 -5.52
CA GLU A 40 13.92 0.66 -4.76
C GLU A 40 12.90 1.16 -3.73
N ALA A 41 13.22 2.23 -2.98
CA ALA A 41 12.27 2.84 -2.05
C ALA A 41 10.99 3.32 -2.79
N MET A 42 11.17 3.99 -3.93
CA MET A 42 10.08 4.47 -4.78
C MET A 42 9.22 3.32 -5.31
N ALA A 43 9.84 2.24 -5.79
CA ALA A 43 9.12 1.06 -6.27
C ALA A 43 8.25 0.45 -5.16
N VAL A 44 8.78 0.36 -3.94
CA VAL A 44 8.03 -0.16 -2.78
C VAL A 44 6.88 0.80 -2.39
N GLU A 45 7.07 2.11 -2.46
CA GLU A 45 6.02 3.11 -2.21
C GLU A 45 4.86 3.01 -3.22
N LEU A 46 5.16 2.79 -4.50
CA LEU A 46 4.14 2.55 -5.53
C LEU A 46 3.32 1.29 -5.23
N MET A 47 3.97 0.22 -4.76
CA MET A 47 3.26 -1.00 -4.33
C MET A 47 2.35 -0.73 -3.12
N VAL A 48 2.80 0.06 -2.15
CA VAL A 48 1.98 0.48 -1.00
C VAL A 48 0.75 1.26 -1.48
N ALA A 49 0.93 2.26 -2.35
CA ALA A 49 -0.16 3.07 -2.87
C ALA A 49 -1.21 2.22 -3.61
N ARG A 50 -0.77 1.22 -4.37
CA ARG A 50 -1.66 0.27 -5.03
C ARG A 50 -2.46 -0.56 -4.02
N LEU A 51 -1.81 -1.14 -3.02
CA LEU A 51 -2.49 -1.94 -1.98
C LEU A 51 -3.47 -1.11 -1.16
N GLU A 52 -3.15 0.16 -0.88
CA GLU A 52 -4.07 1.08 -0.21
C GLU A 52 -5.31 1.39 -1.06
N ARG A 53 -5.14 1.52 -2.38
CA ARG A 53 -6.25 1.71 -3.31
C ARG A 53 -7.16 0.48 -3.32
N GLU A 54 -6.59 -0.71 -3.43
CA GLU A 54 -7.36 -1.97 -3.38
C GLU A 54 -8.13 -2.10 -2.05
N LEU A 55 -7.51 -1.73 -0.93
CA LEU A 55 -8.18 -1.66 0.38
C LEU A 55 -9.35 -0.69 0.40
N ARG A 56 -9.20 0.50 -0.18
CA ARG A 56 -10.30 1.47 -0.29
C ARG A 56 -11.42 0.95 -1.18
N GLU A 57 -11.11 0.34 -2.32
CA GLU A 57 -12.09 -0.23 -3.24
C GLU A 57 -12.90 -1.36 -2.60
N MET A 58 -12.27 -2.25 -1.82
CA MET A 58 -12.99 -3.27 -1.05
C MET A 58 -13.95 -2.67 -0.01
N VAL A 59 -13.55 -1.59 0.66
CA VAL A 59 -14.39 -0.91 1.65
C VAL A 59 -15.58 -0.21 0.97
N VAL A 60 -15.34 0.49 -0.14
CA VAL A 60 -16.39 1.18 -0.91
C VAL A 60 -17.35 0.18 -1.56
N GLY A 61 -16.84 -0.89 -2.17
CA GLY A 61 -17.67 -1.95 -2.75
C GLY A 61 -18.54 -2.64 -1.70
N ALA A 62 -17.98 -2.92 -0.52
CA ALA A 62 -18.74 -3.45 0.61
C ALA A 62 -19.80 -2.45 1.10
N ALA A 63 -19.49 -1.16 1.15
CA ALA A 63 -20.44 -0.12 1.52
C ALA A 63 -21.58 0.02 0.49
N ALA A 64 -21.29 -0.05 -0.81
CA ALA A 64 -22.29 0.02 -1.89
C ALA A 64 -23.23 -1.20 -1.89
N LEU A 65 -22.71 -2.40 -1.65
CA LEU A 65 -23.53 -3.61 -1.48
C LEU A 65 -24.43 -3.53 -0.25
N ARG A 66 -23.95 -2.91 0.83
CA ARG A 66 -24.73 -2.71 2.07
C ARG A 66 -25.74 -1.58 1.96
N ALA A 67 -25.46 -0.58 1.13
CA ALA A 67 -26.30 0.58 0.89
C ALA A 67 -27.34 0.37 -0.22
N SER A 68 -27.28 -0.73 -0.99
CA SER A 68 -28.35 -1.11 -1.91
C SER A 68 -29.59 -1.49 -1.09
N PRO A 69 -30.63 -0.64 -1.02
CA PRO A 69 -31.92 -1.11 -0.56
C PRO A 69 -32.40 -2.02 -1.68
N VAL A 70 -32.70 -3.28 -1.36
CA VAL A 70 -33.57 -4.07 -2.21
C VAL A 70 -34.84 -3.22 -2.36
N ARG A 71 -34.98 -2.50 -3.48
CA ARG A 71 -36.26 -1.99 -3.95
C ARG A 71 -37.08 -3.22 -4.31
N SER A 72 -37.58 -3.90 -3.29
CA SER A 72 -38.64 -4.86 -3.43
C SER A 72 -39.90 -4.04 -3.65
N SER A 73 -40.13 -3.65 -4.90
CA SER A 73 -41.45 -3.23 -5.35
C SER A 73 -42.40 -4.43 -5.17
N ARG A 74 -43.21 -4.40 -4.11
CA ARG A 74 -44.47 -5.14 -4.01
C ARG A 74 -45.49 -4.24 -3.36
#